data_AF-A0A538G7J5-F1
#
_entry.id   AF-A0A538G7J5-F1
#
_cell.length_a   1.000
_cell.length_b   1.000
_cell.length_c   1.000
_cell.angle_alpha   90.00
_cell.angle_beta   90.00
_cell.angle_gamma   90.00
#
_symmetry.space_group_name_H-M   'P 1'
#
loop_
_entity.id
_entity.type
_entity.pdbx_description
1 polymer ?
#
loop_
_entity_poly.entity_id
_entity_poly.type
_entity_poly.pdbx_seq_one_letter_code
_entity_poly.pdbx_strand_id
1 'polypeptide(L)'
;MTEYALILAGVVLVLLLGMLVLAGHLSNLFHRSAPEAPVMRPPPSAACDPHYVGACVPPPPPDLDCADLEAMGITGTIRVVGSDPQGLDPDGDGIACD
;
A
#
# COMPACT_ATOMS: atom_id res chain seq x y z
N MET A 1 -33.92 31.77 20.63
CA MET A 1 -32.66 31.22 21.18
C MET A 1 -32.45 29.75 20.79
N THR A 2 -33.49 28.91 20.83
CA THR A 2 -33.41 27.47 20.51
C THR A 2 -33.36 27.15 19.01
N GLU A 3 -34.05 27.93 18.17
CA GLU A 3 -34.02 27.75 16.69
C GLU A 3 -32.61 27.96 16.12
N TYR A 4 -31.89 28.97 16.62
CA TYR A 4 -30.50 29.20 16.22
C TYR A 4 -29.56 28.08 16.69
N ALA A 5 -29.83 27.49 17.87
CA ALA A 5 -29.06 26.36 18.38
C ALA A 5 -29.23 25.10 17.52
N LEU A 6 -30.43 24.84 17.00
CA LEU A 6 -30.70 23.71 16.10
C LEU A 6 -30.04 23.93 14.72
N ILE A 7 -30.10 25.15 14.19
CA ILE A 7 -29.44 25.50 12.93
C ILE A 7 -27.92 25.35 13.06
N LEU A 8 -27.33 25.89 14.14
CA LEU A 8 -25.90 25.76 14.40
C LEU A 8 -25.49 24.29 14.58
N ALA A 9 -26.24 23.49 15.33
CA ALA A 9 -25.97 22.06 15.50
C ALA A 9 -26.03 21.32 14.16
N GLY A 10 -27.00 21.63 13.30
CA GLY A 10 -27.12 21.07 11.96
C GLY A 10 -25.94 21.44 11.06
N VAL A 11 -25.53 22.71 11.05
CA VAL A 11 -24.37 23.17 10.26
C VAL A 11 -23.08 22.51 10.74
N VAL A 12 -22.86 22.45 12.05
CA VAL A 12 -21.68 21.77 12.62
C VAL A 12 -21.66 20.29 12.24
N LEU A 13 -22.81 19.60 12.33
CA LEU A 13 -22.90 18.20 11.94
C LEU A 13 -22.58 17.99 10.45
N VAL A 14 -23.12 18.83 9.56
CA VAL A 14 -22.84 18.75 8.11
C VAL A 14 -21.37 19.02 7.81
N LEU A 15 -20.76 20.01 8.46
CA LEU A 15 -19.33 20.30 8.30
C LEU A 15 -18.44 19.17 8.80
N LEU A 16 -18.77 18.57 9.96
CA LEU A 16 -18.04 17.43 10.50
C LEU A 16 -18.14 16.19 9.60
N LEU A 17 -19.33 15.88 9.11
CA LEU A 17 -19.54 14.77 8.16
C LEU A 17 -18.80 15.02 6.83
N GLY A 18 -18.83 16.25 6.31
CA GLY A 18 -18.10 16.63 5.11
C GLY A 18 -16.58 16.49 5.27
N MET A 19 -16.03 16.91 6.41
CA MET A 19 -14.60 16.78 6.72
C MET A 19 -14.18 15.31 6.88
N LEU A 20 -15.03 14.46 7.46
CA LEU A 20 -14.78 13.02 7.57
C LEU A 20 -14.73 12.33 6.20
N VAL A 21 -15.65 12.67 5.29
CA VAL A 21 -15.66 12.14 3.92
C VAL A 21 -14.44 12.62 3.13
N LEU A 22 -14.08 13.90 3.27
CA LEU A 22 -12.88 14.46 2.64
C LEU A 22 -11.60 13.80 3.16
N ALA A 23 -11.50 13.58 4.47
CA ALA A 23 -10.39 12.85 5.08
C ALA A 23 -10.28 11.41 4.57
N GLY A 24 -11.40 10.70 4.44
CA GLY A 24 -11.41 9.33 3.89
C GLY A 24 -10.99 9.25 2.41
N HIS A 25 -11.29 10.27 1.61
CA HIS A 25 -10.86 10.31 0.21
C HIS A 25 -9.36 10.61 0.06
N LEU A 26 -8.78 11.40 0.96
CA LEU A 26 -7.34 11.64 0.99
C LEU A 26 -6.57 10.36 1.30
N SER A 27 -7.06 9.51 2.22
CA SER A 27 -6.47 8.20 2.51
C SER A 27 -6.43 7.29 1.27
N ASN A 28 -7.44 7.37 0.41
CA ASN A 28 -7.53 6.57 -0.82
C ASN A 28 -6.59 7.09 -1.94
N LEU A 29 -6.13 8.34 -1.85
CA LEU A 29 -5.13 8.91 -2.78
C LEU A 29 -3.69 8.54 -2.39
N PHE A 30 -3.46 8.05 -1.16
CA PHE A 30 -2.16 7.55 -0.71
C PHE A 30 -1.93 6.08 -1.04
N HIS A 31 -2.97 5.31 -1.36
CA HIS A 31 -2.80 4.14 -2.21
C HIS A 31 -2.52 4.67 -3.62
N ARG A 32 -1.23 4.72 -3.97
CA ARG A 32 -0.80 5.00 -5.34
C ARG A 32 -1.65 4.11 -6.25
N SER A 33 -2.49 4.73 -7.07
CA SER A 33 -3.16 4.02 -8.15
C SER A 33 -2.07 3.61 -9.13
N ALA A 34 -1.42 2.48 -8.87
CA ALA A 34 -0.56 1.84 -9.84
C ALA A 34 -1.42 1.65 -11.11
N PRO A 35 -0.92 2.03 -12.30
CA PRO A 35 -1.58 1.66 -13.55
C PRO A 35 -1.79 0.15 -13.49
N GLU A 36 -3.01 -0.32 -13.75
CA GLU A 36 -3.38 -1.74 -13.63
C GLU A 36 -2.29 -2.62 -14.23
N ALA A 37 -1.46 -3.19 -13.35
CA ALA A 37 -0.36 -4.01 -13.75
C ALA A 37 -0.98 -5.24 -14.45
N PRO A 38 -0.36 -5.76 -15.52
CA PRO A 38 -0.79 -7.03 -16.07
C PRO A 38 -0.89 -8.03 -14.93
N VAL A 39 -1.96 -8.86 -14.90
CA VAL A 39 -2.11 -9.94 -13.91
C VAL A 39 -0.82 -10.77 -13.90
N MET A 40 0.06 -10.47 -12.96
CA MET A 40 1.42 -10.96 -12.99
C MET A 40 1.38 -12.32 -12.31
N ARG A 41 1.43 -13.37 -13.13
CA ARG A 41 1.62 -14.71 -12.57
C ARG A 41 3.02 -14.75 -11.95
N PRO A 42 3.19 -15.39 -10.78
CA PRO A 42 4.50 -15.54 -10.17
C PRO A 42 5.51 -16.05 -11.19
N PRO A 43 6.67 -15.40 -11.31
CA PRO A 43 7.69 -15.87 -12.21
C PRO A 43 8.19 -17.27 -11.79
N PRO A 44 8.71 -18.07 -12.73
CA PRO A 44 9.49 -19.25 -12.37
C PRO A 44 10.65 -18.83 -11.46
N SER A 45 11.05 -19.68 -10.51
CA SER A 45 12.03 -19.35 -9.47
C SER A 45 13.41 -18.88 -9.98
N ALA A 46 13.74 -19.16 -11.24
CA ALA A 46 14.96 -18.66 -11.89
C ALA A 46 14.90 -17.17 -12.28
N ALA A 47 13.76 -16.51 -12.12
CA ALA A 47 13.58 -15.09 -12.42
C ALA A 47 13.24 -14.25 -11.18
N CYS A 48 13.48 -14.79 -9.97
CA CYS A 48 13.43 -14.00 -8.74
C CYS A 48 14.66 -13.09 -8.65
N ASP A 49 14.47 -11.93 -8.05
CA ASP A 49 15.54 -10.99 -7.76
C ASP A 49 16.46 -11.57 -6.66
N PRO A 50 17.79 -11.64 -6.90
CA PRO A 50 18.74 -12.21 -5.95
C PRO A 50 18.90 -11.39 -4.65
N HIS A 51 18.36 -10.17 -4.59
CA HIS A 51 18.38 -9.33 -3.40
C HIS A 51 17.37 -9.79 -2.33
N TYR A 52 16.43 -10.67 -2.69
CA TYR A 52 15.40 -11.18 -1.78
C TYR A 52 15.46 -12.71 -1.68
N VAL A 53 15.28 -13.24 -0.47
CA VAL A 53 15.20 -14.69 -0.21
C VAL A 53 13.97 -15.03 0.64
N GLY A 54 13.63 -16.31 0.72
CA GLY A 54 12.47 -16.80 1.46
C GLY A 54 11.18 -16.81 0.63
N ALA A 55 10.96 -15.77 -0.19
CA ALA A 55 9.92 -15.74 -1.21
C ALA A 55 10.45 -15.16 -2.53
N CYS A 56 9.77 -15.46 -3.64
CA CYS A 56 10.21 -15.02 -4.97
C CYS A 56 9.69 -13.61 -5.28
N VAL A 57 10.55 -12.59 -5.17
CA VAL A 57 10.23 -11.21 -5.57
C VAL A 57 10.73 -10.99 -7.00
N PRO A 58 9.88 -10.54 -7.96
CA PRO A 58 10.34 -10.18 -9.30
C PRO A 58 11.26 -8.94 -9.30
N PRO A 59 12.31 -8.90 -10.14
CA PRO A 59 13.17 -7.72 -10.25
C PRO A 59 12.42 -6.55 -10.90
N PRO A 60 12.73 -5.30 -10.55
CA PRO A 60 12.16 -4.13 -11.21
C PRO A 60 12.64 -4.00 -12.66
N PRO A 61 11.83 -3.43 -13.58
CA PRO A 61 10.42 -3.05 -13.43
C PRO A 61 9.45 -4.25 -13.59
N PRO A 62 8.22 -4.19 -13.03
CA PRO A 62 7.57 -3.04 -12.39
C PRO A 62 8.03 -2.76 -10.95
N ASP A 63 7.71 -1.55 -10.47
CA ASP A 63 7.83 -1.15 -9.06
C ASP A 63 6.73 -1.87 -8.28
N LEU A 64 7.11 -2.83 -7.44
CA LEU A 64 6.17 -3.68 -6.70
C LEU A 64 6.14 -3.25 -5.24
N ASP A 65 4.95 -3.06 -4.70
CA ASP A 65 4.77 -2.89 -3.26
C ASP A 65 4.31 -4.19 -2.57
N CYS A 66 4.20 -4.14 -1.24
CA CYS A 66 3.79 -5.31 -0.46
C CYS A 66 2.38 -5.82 -0.83
N ALA A 67 1.46 -4.93 -1.22
CA ALA A 67 0.12 -5.33 -1.64
C ALA A 67 0.15 -6.02 -3.01
N ASP A 68 1.02 -5.59 -3.92
CA ASP A 68 1.24 -6.27 -5.20
C ASP A 68 1.77 -7.70 -5.01
N LEU A 69 2.72 -7.89 -4.08
CA LEU A 69 3.26 -9.20 -3.75
C LEU A 69 2.19 -10.14 -3.17
N GLU A 70 1.36 -9.64 -2.25
CA GLU A 70 0.21 -10.38 -1.71
C GLU A 70 -0.79 -10.76 -2.81
N ALA A 71 -1.09 -9.83 -3.73
CA ALA A 71 -1.98 -10.09 -4.86
C ALA A 71 -1.44 -11.15 -5.83
N MET A 72 -0.11 -11.28 -5.94
CA MET A 72 0.56 -12.36 -6.67
C MET A 72 0.62 -13.68 -5.89
N GLY A 73 0.18 -13.71 -4.62
CA GLY A 73 0.23 -14.88 -3.75
C GLY A 73 1.61 -15.12 -3.12
N ILE A 74 2.46 -14.10 -3.06
CA ILE A 74 3.76 -14.14 -2.41
C ILE A 74 3.59 -13.68 -0.96
N THR A 75 3.23 -14.63 -0.08
CA THR A 75 2.94 -14.36 1.35
C THR A 75 3.98 -14.96 2.30
N GLY A 76 5.12 -15.43 1.78
CA GLY A 76 6.20 -15.97 2.59
C GLY A 76 7.04 -14.84 3.19
N THR A 77 7.80 -15.14 4.26
CA THR A 77 8.78 -14.18 4.81
C THR A 77 9.79 -13.80 3.74
N ILE A 78 9.84 -12.51 3.40
CA ILE A 78 10.80 -11.95 2.46
C ILE A 78 11.96 -11.41 3.29
N ARG A 79 13.18 -11.87 3.00
CA ARG A 79 14.40 -11.38 3.64
C ARG A 79 15.25 -10.63 2.63
N VAL A 80 15.72 -9.46 3.00
CA VAL A 80 16.65 -8.67 2.19
C VAL A 80 18.07 -9.15 2.47
N VAL A 81 18.79 -9.58 1.43
CA VAL A 81 20.16 -10.14 1.53
C VAL A 81 21.23 -9.28 0.85
N GLY A 82 20.83 -8.15 0.26
CA GLY A 82 21.74 -7.20 -0.37
C GLY A 82 21.17 -5.79 -0.31
N SER A 83 21.18 -5.09 -1.45
CA SER A 83 20.39 -3.87 -1.63
C SER A 83 18.90 -4.17 -1.57
N ASP A 84 18.07 -3.13 -1.44
CA ASP A 84 16.62 -3.20 -1.54
C ASP A 84 16.14 -2.42 -2.79
N PRO A 85 16.25 -2.98 -4.00
CA PRO A 85 15.93 -2.26 -5.24
C PRO A 85 14.45 -1.87 -5.36
N GLN A 86 13.55 -2.67 -4.79
CA GLN A 86 12.09 -2.43 -4.79
C GLN A 86 11.63 -1.59 -3.59
N GLY A 87 12.49 -1.33 -2.60
CA GLY A 87 12.11 -0.52 -1.43
C GLY A 87 11.11 -1.21 -0.48
N LEU A 88 11.19 -2.54 -0.37
CA LEU A 88 10.26 -3.36 0.42
C LEU A 88 10.62 -3.40 1.92
N ASP A 89 11.81 -2.95 2.30
CA ASP A 89 12.33 -2.89 3.68
C ASP A 89 12.70 -1.42 4.03
N PRO A 90 11.70 -0.57 4.31
CA PRO A 90 11.91 0.86 4.49
C PRO A 90 12.62 1.22 5.81
N ASP A 91 12.55 0.37 6.83
CA ASP A 91 13.21 0.55 8.13
C ASP A 91 14.59 -0.13 8.21
N GLY A 92 14.90 -1.03 7.27
CA GLY A 92 16.23 -1.59 7.05
C GLY A 92 16.60 -2.68 8.05
N ASP A 93 15.64 -3.43 8.55
CA ASP A 93 15.86 -4.48 9.55
C ASP A 93 16.20 -5.84 8.91
N GLY A 94 16.10 -5.93 7.58
CA GLY A 94 16.38 -7.11 6.77
C GLY A 94 15.15 -8.00 6.53
N ILE A 95 13.97 -7.60 7.01
CA ILE A 95 12.68 -8.25 6.78
C ILE A 95 11.82 -7.32 5.95
N ALA A 96 11.50 -7.75 4.72
CA ALA A 96 10.64 -6.97 3.85
C ALA A 96 9.17 -7.27 4.14
N CYS A 97 8.33 -6.23 4.04
CA CYS A 97 6.88 -6.31 4.24
C CYS A 97 6.44 -6.88 5.61
N ASP A 98 7.13 -6.47 6.70
CA ASP A 98 6.72 -6.74 8.09
C ASP A 98 5.70 -5.72 8.63
#